data_AF-A0A3A1YCJ0-F1
#
_entry.id   AF-A0A3A1YCJ0-F1
#
_cell.length_a   1.000
_cell.length_b   1.000
_cell.length_c   1.000
_cell.angle_alpha   90.00
_cell.angle_beta   90.00
_cell.angle_gamma   90.00
#
_symmetry.space_group_name_H-M   'P 1'
#
loop_
_entity.id
_entity.type
_entity.pdbx_description
1 polymer ?
#
loop_
_entity_poly.entity_id
_entity_poly.type
_entity_poly.pdbx_seq_one_letter_code
_entity_poly.pdbx_strand_id
1 'polypeptide(L)'
;MQNTAKVNQLAFNTNEAFLPHLETLLKTYIAFNREPARAIILHNIADVENSKIAQDFINNFKAYPNLEINFHYVSPQDFLKLGVREQDANNVANYRLLLPTLPYQGIVLYLDVDVMIVDNIEELFNAEVLQGNSLGVVPDLCNIRQVLNRKKFFREKCFIPEVLECNFGYNNLYFNSGVLLCDLDKLRSKAKNPGQDVWTENLGKYLDRKTLMPDQDFLNLIHLNDKTEISSVYNYPMRYLISQRFYLNYYGWDKVEPPADKVKKVRPKILHFLEKRKQWDSLAPEWTDLYNYFKQQSITQIVENSTTIYTDLLSKYYQYYEYEPCLEELNNTPALQLTRKSFRKLWKEKREPWQINQILINYSYAKIPLFFEKYRFKKAIIKTHKDESYAKEIYEKKGKLL
;
A
#
# COMPACT_ATOMS: atom_id res chain seq x y z
N MET A 1 23.95 28.89 10.57
CA MET A 1 23.61 27.75 9.70
C MET A 1 22.31 28.12 9.00
N GLN A 2 22.35 28.33 7.68
CA GLN A 2 21.13 28.59 6.91
C GLN A 2 20.21 27.38 7.06
N ASN A 3 19.01 27.62 7.58
CA ASN A 3 17.95 26.61 7.70
C ASN A 3 17.49 26.34 6.26
N THR A 4 18.19 25.45 5.55
CA THR A 4 17.70 24.94 4.26
C THR A 4 16.34 24.32 4.54
N ALA A 5 15.30 24.89 3.95
CA ALA A 5 13.94 24.38 4.09
C ALA A 5 13.95 22.87 3.83
N LYS A 6 13.35 22.10 4.75
CA LYS A 6 13.27 20.65 4.63
C LYS A 6 12.45 20.32 3.38
N VAL A 7 13.06 19.61 2.43
CA VAL A 7 12.38 19.15 1.21
C VAL A 7 11.95 17.70 1.42
N ASN A 8 10.65 17.43 1.30
CA ASN A 8 10.12 16.07 1.35
C ASN A 8 10.58 15.30 0.11
N GLN A 9 11.03 14.07 0.28
CA GLN A 9 11.51 13.24 -0.84
C GLN A 9 10.57 12.07 -1.06
N LEU A 10 9.97 12.03 -2.24
CA LEU A 10 9.05 10.99 -2.68
C LEU A 10 9.72 10.17 -3.78
N ALA A 11 9.69 8.85 -3.69
CA ALA A 11 10.24 7.97 -4.72
C ALA A 11 9.15 7.12 -5.37
N PHE A 12 9.26 6.91 -6.68
CA PHE A 12 8.28 6.17 -7.49
C PHE A 12 8.98 5.36 -8.55
N ASN A 13 8.40 4.22 -8.93
CA ASN A 13 8.74 3.51 -10.16
C ASN A 13 7.64 3.68 -11.19
N THR A 14 8.01 3.92 -12.44
CA THR A 14 7.02 4.03 -13.51
C THR A 14 7.58 3.66 -14.89
N ASN A 15 6.71 3.67 -15.88
CA ASN A 15 7.03 3.63 -17.31
C ASN A 15 6.04 4.56 -18.03
N GLU A 16 6.09 4.63 -19.36
CA GLU A 16 5.17 5.51 -20.12
C GLU A 16 3.69 5.22 -19.85
N ALA A 17 3.31 3.95 -19.71
CA ALA A 17 1.91 3.54 -19.50
C ALA A 17 1.38 3.96 -18.11
N PHE A 18 2.25 4.03 -17.10
CA PHE A 18 1.87 4.38 -15.73
C PHE A 18 2.14 5.84 -15.35
N LEU A 19 2.85 6.61 -16.19
CA LEU A 19 3.15 8.02 -15.91
C LEU A 19 1.89 8.91 -15.71
N PRO A 20 0.80 8.75 -16.49
CA PRO A 20 -0.45 9.49 -16.24
C PRO A 20 -1.11 9.16 -14.89
N HIS A 21 -0.86 7.96 -14.36
CA HIS A 21 -1.36 7.55 -13.06
C HIS A 21 -0.50 8.14 -11.93
N LEU A 22 0.82 8.21 -12.13
CA LEU A 22 1.72 8.93 -11.22
C LEU A 22 1.38 10.43 -11.15
N GLU A 23 0.97 11.04 -12.25
CA GLU A 23 0.48 12.43 -12.25
C GLU A 23 -0.69 12.60 -11.28
N THR A 24 -1.66 11.69 -11.35
CA THR A 24 -2.84 11.75 -10.47
C THR A 24 -2.45 11.50 -9.02
N LEU A 25 -1.50 10.60 -8.74
CA LEU A 25 -0.95 10.39 -7.41
C LEU A 25 -0.30 11.68 -6.86
N LEU A 26 0.56 12.35 -7.64
CA LEU A 26 1.17 13.62 -7.23
C LEU A 26 0.13 14.72 -7.01
N LYS A 27 -0.93 14.78 -7.82
CA LYS A 27 -2.08 15.67 -7.60
C LYS A 27 -2.75 15.39 -6.25
N THR A 28 -2.96 14.13 -5.89
CA THR A 28 -3.47 13.78 -4.57
C THR A 28 -2.50 14.14 -3.45
N TYR A 29 -1.19 13.91 -3.61
CA TYR A 29 -0.19 14.36 -2.62
C TYR A 29 -0.30 15.87 -2.38
N ILE A 30 -0.28 16.66 -3.47
CA ILE A 30 -0.32 18.13 -3.44
C ILE A 30 -1.61 18.62 -2.78
N ALA A 31 -2.76 17.97 -3.02
CA ALA A 31 -4.04 18.36 -2.42
C ALA A 31 -4.01 18.38 -0.87
N PHE A 32 -3.20 17.53 -0.24
CA PHE A 32 -3.11 17.40 1.22
C PHE A 32 -1.78 17.87 1.84
N ASN A 33 -0.72 18.00 1.03
CA ASN A 33 0.64 18.30 1.47
C ASN A 33 1.20 19.45 0.62
N ARG A 34 1.63 20.53 1.26
CA ARG A 34 2.04 21.78 0.57
C ARG A 34 3.52 22.13 0.77
N GLU A 35 4.22 21.39 1.63
CA GLU A 35 5.64 21.57 1.85
C GLU A 35 6.43 21.28 0.56
N PRO A 36 7.60 21.93 0.37
CA PRO A 36 8.47 21.66 -0.75
C PRO A 36 8.77 20.16 -0.87
N ALA A 37 8.61 19.61 -2.05
CA ALA A 37 8.79 18.19 -2.32
C ALA A 37 9.65 17.94 -3.56
N ARG A 38 10.29 16.78 -3.58
CA ARG A 38 11.02 16.23 -4.72
C ARG A 38 10.44 14.87 -5.08
N ALA A 39 9.98 14.73 -6.31
CA ALA A 39 9.60 13.46 -6.91
C ALA A 39 10.82 12.82 -7.61
N ILE A 40 11.30 11.72 -7.06
CA ILE A 40 12.38 10.87 -7.57
C ILE A 40 11.72 9.74 -8.36
N ILE A 41 11.81 9.79 -9.69
CA ILE A 41 11.09 8.89 -10.59
C ILE A 41 12.08 7.93 -11.23
N LEU A 42 12.06 6.66 -10.84
CA LEU A 42 12.82 5.59 -11.50
C LEU A 42 11.99 5.03 -12.67
N HIS A 43 12.53 5.02 -13.88
CA HIS A 43 11.76 4.68 -15.08
C HIS A 43 12.59 4.01 -16.18
N ASN A 44 11.92 3.45 -17.19
CA ASN A 44 12.56 2.90 -18.40
C ASN A 44 12.18 3.63 -19.70
N ILE A 45 11.65 4.85 -19.60
CA ILE A 45 11.45 5.76 -20.74
C ILE A 45 12.83 6.17 -21.30
N ALA A 46 13.19 5.70 -22.50
CA ALA A 46 14.52 5.86 -23.07
C ALA A 46 14.91 7.32 -23.37
N ASP A 47 13.93 8.14 -23.77
CA ASP A 47 14.12 9.54 -24.11
C ASP A 47 13.00 10.40 -23.50
N VAL A 48 13.22 10.83 -22.26
CA VAL A 48 12.27 11.68 -21.51
C VAL A 48 12.11 13.05 -22.17
N GLU A 49 13.16 13.58 -22.80
CA GLU A 49 13.15 14.90 -23.43
C GLU A 49 12.21 14.94 -24.64
N ASN A 50 12.19 13.86 -25.44
CA ASN A 50 11.34 13.77 -26.63
C ASN A 50 10.04 12.96 -26.42
N SER A 51 9.86 12.27 -25.29
CA SER A 51 8.62 11.55 -25.00
C SER A 51 7.47 12.52 -24.72
N LYS A 52 6.46 12.53 -25.61
CA LYS A 52 5.25 13.35 -25.49
C LYS A 52 4.58 13.18 -24.12
N ILE A 53 4.45 11.93 -23.64
CA ILE A 53 3.81 11.61 -22.36
C ILE A 53 4.63 12.18 -21.19
N ALA A 54 5.96 12.09 -21.25
CA ALA A 54 6.83 12.66 -20.21
C ALA A 54 6.81 14.19 -20.20
N GLN A 55 6.81 14.82 -21.38
CA GLN A 55 6.71 16.27 -21.51
C GLN A 55 5.34 16.78 -21.03
N ASP A 56 4.25 16.11 -21.36
CA ASP A 56 2.90 16.46 -20.87
C ASP A 56 2.85 16.34 -19.33
N PHE A 57 3.43 15.27 -18.75
CA PHE A 57 3.58 15.12 -17.30
C PHE A 57 4.35 16.27 -16.66
N ILE A 58 5.54 16.62 -17.17
CA ILE A 58 6.35 17.73 -16.63
C ILE A 58 5.60 19.07 -16.73
N ASN A 59 4.96 19.32 -17.87
CA ASN A 59 4.22 20.55 -18.11
C ASN A 59 3.05 20.73 -17.14
N ASN A 60 2.39 19.63 -16.72
CA ASN A 60 1.29 19.67 -15.76
C ASN A 60 1.70 20.22 -14.38
N PHE A 61 2.97 20.13 -14.00
CA PHE A 61 3.49 20.64 -12.73
C PHE A 61 4.35 21.90 -12.86
N LYS A 62 4.62 22.38 -14.08
CA LYS A 62 5.54 23.51 -14.34
C LYS A 62 5.17 24.80 -13.59
N ALA A 63 3.87 25.01 -13.35
CA ALA A 63 3.36 26.18 -12.63
C ALA A 63 3.43 26.06 -11.09
N TYR A 64 3.86 24.90 -10.55
CA TYR A 64 3.90 24.63 -9.13
C TYR A 64 5.34 24.55 -8.61
N PRO A 65 5.90 25.66 -8.08
CA PRO A 65 7.32 25.74 -7.73
C PRO A 65 7.73 24.88 -6.53
N ASN A 66 6.77 24.40 -5.74
CA ASN A 66 7.03 23.55 -4.56
C ASN A 66 7.26 22.07 -4.92
N LEU A 67 7.28 21.71 -6.21
CA LEU A 67 7.59 20.34 -6.64
C LEU A 67 8.77 20.32 -7.60
N GLU A 68 9.85 19.68 -7.19
CA GLU A 68 10.97 19.28 -8.04
C GLU A 68 10.70 17.89 -8.62
N ILE A 69 10.97 17.68 -9.92
CA ILE A 69 10.76 16.39 -10.60
C ILE A 69 12.08 15.91 -11.20
N ASN A 70 12.54 14.74 -10.78
CA ASN A 70 13.79 14.14 -11.22
C ASN A 70 13.55 12.75 -11.81
N PHE A 71 13.89 12.59 -13.09
CA PHE A 71 13.82 11.34 -13.82
C PHE A 71 15.17 10.60 -13.75
N HIS A 72 15.14 9.33 -13.35
CA HIS A 72 16.27 8.42 -13.27
C HIS A 72 16.00 7.20 -14.14
N TYR A 73 16.70 7.12 -15.26
CA TYR A 73 16.59 5.97 -16.17
C TYR A 73 17.18 4.72 -15.52
N VAL A 74 16.45 3.61 -15.62
CA VAL A 74 16.82 2.29 -15.14
C VAL A 74 16.77 1.32 -16.33
N SER A 75 17.92 0.71 -16.60
CA SER A 75 18.05 -0.35 -17.59
C SER A 75 17.96 -1.72 -16.92
N PRO A 76 17.41 -2.75 -17.61
CA PRO A 76 17.54 -4.13 -17.15
C PRO A 76 19.00 -4.54 -16.87
N GLN A 77 19.97 -3.92 -17.55
CA GLN A 77 21.39 -4.20 -17.33
C GLN A 77 21.89 -3.79 -15.94
N ASP A 78 21.24 -2.82 -15.29
CA ASP A 78 21.60 -2.39 -13.94
C ASP A 78 21.32 -3.51 -12.93
N PHE A 79 20.26 -4.30 -13.16
CA PHE A 79 19.91 -5.47 -12.36
C PHE A 79 20.75 -6.71 -12.71
N LEU A 80 20.97 -6.96 -14.01
CA LEU A 80 21.76 -8.10 -14.46
C LEU A 80 23.20 -8.07 -13.90
N LYS A 81 23.82 -6.89 -13.85
CA LYS A 81 25.15 -6.69 -13.24
C LYS A 81 25.18 -7.01 -11.74
N LEU A 82 24.03 -6.88 -11.07
CA LEU A 82 23.86 -7.18 -9.64
C LEU A 82 23.45 -8.65 -9.40
N GLY A 83 23.49 -9.51 -10.43
CA GLY A 83 23.17 -10.93 -10.32
C GLY A 83 21.68 -11.24 -10.27
N VAL A 84 20.81 -10.27 -10.55
CA VAL A 84 19.37 -10.51 -10.64
C VAL A 84 19.04 -11.23 -11.93
N ARG A 85 18.13 -12.20 -11.85
CA ARG A 85 17.68 -12.98 -13.00
C ARG A 85 16.98 -12.10 -14.05
N GLU A 86 17.17 -12.43 -15.33
CA GLU A 86 16.67 -11.66 -16.48
C GLU A 86 15.15 -11.38 -16.46
N GLN A 87 14.34 -12.36 -16.05
CA GLN A 87 12.88 -12.15 -15.98
C GLN A 87 12.50 -11.09 -14.94
N ASP A 88 13.29 -10.95 -13.88
CA ASP A 88 13.05 -10.00 -12.79
C ASP A 88 13.71 -8.66 -13.11
N ALA A 89 14.83 -8.63 -13.85
CA ALA A 89 15.50 -7.40 -14.29
C ALA A 89 14.62 -6.47 -15.14
N ASN A 90 13.65 -7.03 -15.88
CA ASN A 90 12.70 -6.27 -16.70
C ASN A 90 11.44 -5.82 -15.94
N ASN A 91 11.26 -6.23 -14.69
CA ASN A 91 10.08 -5.90 -13.91
C ASN A 91 10.24 -4.51 -13.28
N VAL A 92 9.42 -3.54 -13.70
CA VAL A 92 9.41 -2.16 -13.19
C VAL A 92 9.21 -2.11 -11.67
N ALA A 93 8.52 -3.07 -11.07
CA ALA A 93 8.36 -3.13 -9.61
C ALA A 93 9.71 -3.22 -8.87
N ASN A 94 10.72 -3.85 -9.50
CA ASN A 94 12.05 -4.02 -8.92
C ASN A 94 12.88 -2.72 -8.94
N TYR A 95 12.52 -1.71 -9.73
CA TYR A 95 13.31 -0.48 -9.87
C TYR A 95 13.55 0.20 -8.51
N ARG A 96 12.62 0.06 -7.56
CA ARG A 96 12.74 0.60 -6.19
C ARG A 96 14.02 0.14 -5.51
N LEU A 97 14.50 -1.06 -5.83
CA LEU A 97 15.67 -1.67 -5.23
C LEU A 97 16.98 -0.94 -5.61
N LEU A 98 16.95 -0.05 -6.61
CA LEU A 98 18.08 0.83 -6.96
C LEU A 98 17.99 2.22 -6.32
N LEU A 99 16.91 2.54 -5.60
CA LEU A 99 16.73 3.85 -4.96
C LEU A 99 17.95 4.29 -4.11
N PRO A 100 18.59 3.43 -3.29
CA PRO A 100 19.73 3.84 -2.48
C PRO A 100 21.00 4.16 -3.28
N THR A 101 21.07 3.76 -4.55
CA THR A 101 22.20 4.06 -5.45
C THR A 101 22.17 5.51 -5.96
N LEU A 102 20.99 6.15 -5.93
CA LEU A 102 20.80 7.52 -6.39
C LEU A 102 21.41 8.53 -5.39
N PRO A 103 21.78 9.75 -5.82
CA PRO A 103 22.53 10.71 -4.99
C PRO A 103 21.65 11.47 -3.98
N TYR A 104 20.66 10.81 -3.38
CA TYR A 104 19.76 11.35 -2.37
C TYR A 104 20.16 10.88 -0.97
N GLN A 105 19.85 11.66 0.06
CA GLN A 105 20.23 11.40 1.46
C GLN A 105 19.01 11.53 2.38
N GLY A 106 19.13 11.00 3.59
CA GLY A 106 18.08 11.05 4.60
C GLY A 106 16.83 10.26 4.24
N ILE A 107 15.68 10.79 4.69
CA ILE A 107 14.37 10.13 4.61
C ILE A 107 13.76 10.31 3.22
N VAL A 108 13.37 9.19 2.61
CA VAL A 108 12.64 9.11 1.34
C VAL A 108 11.42 8.21 1.51
N LEU A 109 10.24 8.71 1.17
CA LEU A 109 9.00 7.93 1.13
C LEU A 109 8.81 7.35 -0.28
N TYR A 110 9.00 6.04 -0.43
CA TYR A 110 8.66 5.33 -1.66
C TYR A 110 7.15 5.01 -1.69
N LEU A 111 6.53 5.18 -2.85
CA LEU A 111 5.12 4.89 -3.11
C LEU A 111 4.95 4.16 -4.46
N ASP A 112 4.14 3.10 -4.47
CA ASP A 112 3.62 2.53 -5.71
C ASP A 112 2.62 3.48 -6.38
N VAL A 113 2.52 3.42 -7.71
CA VAL A 113 1.66 4.32 -8.51
C VAL A 113 0.17 4.06 -8.29
N ASP A 114 -0.19 2.88 -7.79
CA ASP A 114 -1.56 2.46 -7.49
C ASP A 114 -2.01 2.77 -6.05
N VAL A 115 -1.42 3.80 -5.45
CA VAL A 115 -1.92 4.40 -4.21
C VAL A 115 -2.67 5.72 -4.48
N MET A 116 -3.44 6.16 -3.49
CA MET A 116 -4.01 7.51 -3.42
C MET A 116 -3.71 8.09 -2.05
N ILE A 117 -3.21 9.32 -2.02
CA ILE A 117 -3.04 10.07 -0.76
C ILE A 117 -4.34 10.80 -0.47
N VAL A 118 -4.90 10.58 0.72
CA VAL A 118 -6.25 11.03 1.10
C VAL A 118 -6.26 11.84 2.39
N ASP A 119 -5.07 12.11 2.94
CA ASP A 119 -4.87 13.01 4.07
C ASP A 119 -3.42 13.52 4.10
N ASN A 120 -3.11 14.44 5.00
CA ASN A 120 -1.76 14.93 5.24
C ASN A 120 -0.87 13.80 5.78
N ILE A 121 0.37 13.70 5.28
CA ILE A 121 1.36 12.66 5.65
C ILE A 121 2.72 13.25 6.05
N GLU A 122 2.77 14.54 6.39
CA GLU A 122 4.01 15.27 6.69
C GLU A 122 4.81 14.63 7.83
N GLU A 123 4.11 14.01 8.78
CA GLU A 123 4.74 13.33 9.90
C GLU A 123 5.66 12.18 9.48
N LEU A 124 5.42 11.54 8.33
CA LEU A 124 6.26 10.44 7.84
C LEU A 124 7.69 10.90 7.53
N PHE A 125 7.89 12.17 7.18
CA PHE A 125 9.22 12.69 6.87
C PHE A 125 10.06 12.99 8.13
N ASN A 126 9.55 12.72 9.33
CA ASN A 126 10.35 12.75 10.55
C ASN A 126 11.12 11.43 10.72
N ALA A 127 12.46 11.49 10.80
CA ALA A 127 13.32 10.33 10.98
C ALA A 127 13.03 9.55 12.28
N GLU A 128 12.44 10.19 13.30
CA GLU A 128 12.03 9.52 14.54
C GLU A 128 10.96 8.44 14.31
N VAL A 129 10.16 8.54 13.24
CA VAL A 129 9.20 7.50 12.84
C VAL A 129 9.90 6.16 12.62
N LEU A 130 11.16 6.16 12.20
CA LEU A 130 11.94 4.95 11.97
C LEU A 130 12.52 4.35 13.24
N GLN A 131 12.47 5.01 14.39
CA GLN A 131 12.93 4.46 15.68
C GLN A 131 14.34 3.84 15.62
N GLY A 132 15.24 4.45 14.84
CA GLY A 132 16.61 3.95 14.67
C GLY A 132 16.81 2.91 13.55
N ASN A 133 15.76 2.29 13.02
CA ASN A 133 15.85 1.37 11.86
C ASN A 133 16.04 2.12 10.54
N SER A 134 16.36 1.37 9.47
CA SER A 134 16.52 1.94 8.12
C SER A 134 15.22 1.98 7.30
N LEU A 135 14.18 1.26 7.74
CA LEU A 135 12.97 1.07 6.97
C LEU A 135 11.71 1.18 7.85
N GLY A 136 10.72 1.94 7.41
CA GLY A 136 9.39 2.03 8.01
C GLY A 136 8.38 1.35 7.08
N VAL A 137 7.61 0.41 7.59
CA VAL A 137 6.79 -0.49 6.77
C VAL A 137 5.42 -0.77 7.39
N VAL A 138 4.46 -1.17 6.55
CA VAL A 138 3.14 -1.63 6.98
C VAL A 138 3.00 -3.14 6.77
N PRO A 139 2.74 -3.93 7.84
CA PRO A 139 2.38 -5.34 7.74
C PRO A 139 1.28 -5.63 6.72
N ASP A 140 1.47 -6.69 5.92
CA ASP A 140 0.50 -7.13 4.91
C ASP A 140 -0.57 -8.05 5.53
N LEU A 141 -1.81 -7.96 5.06
CA LEU A 141 -2.89 -8.85 5.49
C LEU A 141 -2.70 -10.32 5.06
N CYS A 142 -1.70 -10.63 4.24
CA CYS A 142 -1.27 -11.99 3.95
C CYS A 142 -0.84 -12.76 5.22
N ASN A 143 -0.39 -12.05 6.28
CA ASN A 143 -0.08 -12.64 7.59
C ASN A 143 -1.30 -13.33 8.20
N ILE A 144 -2.49 -12.71 8.14
CA ILE A 144 -3.75 -13.32 8.61
C ILE A 144 -4.07 -14.57 7.79
N ARG A 145 -3.89 -14.48 6.48
CA ARG A 145 -4.13 -15.60 5.56
C ARG A 145 -3.20 -16.77 5.86
N GLN A 146 -1.97 -16.50 6.29
CA GLN A 146 -1.00 -17.52 6.66
C GLN A 146 -1.46 -18.31 7.90
N VAL A 147 -1.96 -17.63 8.92
CA VAL A 147 -2.31 -18.26 10.20
C VAL A 147 -3.67 -18.94 10.14
N LEU A 148 -4.68 -18.27 9.58
CA LEU A 148 -6.08 -18.68 9.73
C LEU A 148 -6.55 -19.63 8.62
N ASN A 149 -5.98 -19.55 7.42
CA ASN A 149 -6.46 -20.33 6.28
C ASN A 149 -5.91 -21.76 6.24
N ARG A 150 -6.68 -22.68 5.64
CA ARG A 150 -6.21 -24.05 5.42
C ARG A 150 -5.01 -24.11 4.47
N LYS A 151 -5.10 -23.37 3.37
CA LYS A 151 -4.00 -23.22 2.42
C LYS A 151 -3.21 -21.99 2.85
N LYS A 152 -2.00 -22.24 3.35
CA LYS A 152 -1.04 -21.22 3.76
C LYS A 152 -0.69 -20.30 2.58
N PHE A 153 -0.38 -19.05 2.90
CA PHE A 153 0.06 -18.06 1.91
C PHE A 153 1.49 -18.39 1.48
N PHE A 154 2.41 -18.44 2.45
CA PHE A 154 3.80 -18.85 2.26
C PHE A 154 3.88 -20.37 2.08
N ARG A 155 4.39 -20.81 0.92
CA ARG A 155 4.49 -22.22 0.52
C ARG A 155 5.64 -22.43 -0.47
N GLU A 156 6.29 -23.58 -0.37
CA GLU A 156 7.50 -23.96 -1.14
C GLU A 156 7.39 -23.77 -2.66
N LYS A 157 6.20 -23.96 -3.25
CA LYS A 157 6.01 -23.79 -4.71
C LYS A 157 6.02 -22.33 -5.17
N CYS A 158 5.99 -21.37 -4.26
CA CYS A 158 5.84 -19.95 -4.58
C CYS A 158 6.98 -19.09 -4.04
N PHE A 159 7.61 -19.49 -2.93
CA PHE A 159 8.61 -18.68 -2.24
C PHE A 159 9.91 -19.46 -2.11
N ILE A 160 11.02 -18.72 -2.10
CA ILE A 160 12.36 -19.28 -1.82
C ILE A 160 12.47 -19.76 -0.36
N PRO A 161 13.36 -20.75 -0.07
CA PRO A 161 13.51 -21.33 1.27
C PRO A 161 13.71 -20.29 2.37
N GLU A 162 14.52 -19.26 2.11
CA GLU A 162 14.88 -18.22 3.08
C GLU A 162 13.64 -17.43 3.55
N VAL A 163 12.68 -17.17 2.66
CA VAL A 163 11.41 -16.51 3.04
C VAL A 163 10.57 -17.43 3.92
N LEU A 164 10.60 -18.74 3.67
CA LEU A 164 9.85 -19.72 4.47
C LEU A 164 10.46 -19.87 5.87
N GLU A 165 11.78 -19.84 5.98
CA GLU A 165 12.53 -19.91 7.23
C GLU A 165 12.28 -18.70 8.14
N CYS A 166 11.97 -17.53 7.58
CA CYS A 166 11.57 -16.35 8.34
C CYS A 166 10.26 -16.53 9.13
N ASN A 167 9.49 -17.59 8.87
CA ASN A 167 8.28 -17.94 9.62
C ASN A 167 7.27 -16.77 9.71
N PHE A 168 7.09 -16.07 8.58
CA PHE A 168 6.16 -14.95 8.46
C PHE A 168 4.73 -15.36 8.81
N GLY A 169 3.99 -14.43 9.41
CA GLY A 169 2.66 -14.62 9.95
C GLY A 169 2.61 -15.29 11.32
N TYR A 170 3.73 -15.85 11.83
CA TYR A 170 3.78 -16.46 13.15
C TYR A 170 4.70 -15.72 14.11
N ASN A 171 6.00 -15.71 13.81
CA ASN A 171 7.00 -15.05 14.67
C ASN A 171 7.40 -13.68 14.13
N ASN A 172 7.25 -13.49 12.81
CA ASN A 172 7.61 -12.26 12.11
C ASN A 172 6.44 -11.82 11.25
N LEU A 173 6.29 -10.51 11.05
CA LEU A 173 5.31 -9.95 10.15
C LEU A 173 5.94 -9.65 8.79
N TYR A 174 5.29 -10.14 7.74
CA TYR A 174 5.63 -9.80 6.37
C TYR A 174 4.96 -8.49 5.98
N PHE A 175 5.66 -7.56 5.36
CA PHE A 175 5.15 -6.25 5.00
C PHE A 175 4.92 -6.10 3.49
N ASN A 176 4.04 -5.17 3.13
CA ASN A 176 3.80 -4.77 1.75
C ASN A 176 4.89 -3.79 1.28
N SER A 177 5.43 -3.95 0.06
CA SER A 177 6.51 -3.09 -0.44
C SER A 177 6.04 -1.77 -1.07
N GLY A 178 4.74 -1.56 -1.25
CA GLY A 178 4.22 -0.42 -2.01
C GLY A 178 4.19 0.92 -1.27
N VAL A 179 4.45 0.92 0.03
CA VAL A 179 4.74 2.15 0.79
C VAL A 179 5.89 1.85 1.74
N LEU A 180 7.02 2.53 1.53
CA LEU A 180 8.24 2.32 2.33
C LEU A 180 8.81 3.67 2.75
N LEU A 181 9.05 3.84 4.04
CA LEU A 181 9.83 4.96 4.54
C LEU A 181 11.29 4.54 4.64
N CYS A 182 12.15 5.05 3.77
CA CYS A 182 13.54 4.63 3.65
C CYS A 182 14.47 5.69 4.23
N ASP A 183 15.41 5.28 5.07
CA ASP A 183 16.57 6.08 5.44
C ASP A 183 17.76 5.68 4.57
N LEU A 184 18.03 6.45 3.52
CA LEU A 184 19.05 6.10 2.53
C LEU A 184 20.46 6.13 3.12
N ASP A 185 20.71 6.97 4.12
CA ASP A 185 22.01 7.05 4.79
C ASP A 185 22.25 5.79 5.62
N LYS A 186 21.22 5.29 6.31
CA LYS A 186 21.32 4.02 7.02
C LYS A 186 21.50 2.83 6.09
N LEU A 187 20.76 2.77 4.98
CA LEU A 187 20.90 1.69 3.99
C LEU A 187 22.35 1.60 3.46
N ARG A 188 23.00 2.73 3.21
CA ARG A 188 24.42 2.79 2.83
C ARG A 188 25.37 2.43 3.98
N SER A 189 25.12 2.97 5.18
CA SER A 189 25.99 2.71 6.35
C SER A 189 26.01 1.24 6.79
N LYS A 190 24.99 0.47 6.42
CA LYS A 190 24.84 -0.96 6.76
C LYS A 190 25.44 -1.89 5.71
N ALA A 191 25.84 -1.37 4.55
CA ALA A 191 26.57 -2.14 3.56
C ALA A 191 27.95 -2.55 4.09
N LYS A 192 28.43 -3.73 3.72
CA LYS A 192 29.78 -4.18 4.10
C LYS A 192 30.85 -3.58 3.20
N ASN A 193 30.51 -3.30 1.95
CA ASN A 193 31.45 -2.76 0.96
C ASN A 193 31.31 -1.24 0.86
N PRO A 194 32.41 -0.48 0.96
CA PRO A 194 32.39 0.96 0.77
C PRO A 194 31.81 1.35 -0.60
N GLY A 195 30.93 2.35 -0.61
CA GLY A 195 30.28 2.85 -1.84
C GLY A 195 29.10 2.01 -2.34
N GLN A 196 28.67 0.99 -1.58
CA GLN A 196 27.45 0.23 -1.84
C GLN A 196 26.36 0.55 -0.80
N ASP A 197 25.19 -0.05 -0.99
CA ASP A 197 24.10 -0.08 -0.04
C ASP A 197 23.71 -1.54 0.25
N VAL A 198 23.02 -1.76 1.38
CA VAL A 198 22.63 -3.10 1.81
C VAL A 198 21.71 -3.82 0.82
N TRP A 199 20.96 -3.10 -0.02
CA TRP A 199 20.12 -3.73 -1.04
C TRP A 199 20.97 -4.26 -2.18
N THR A 200 21.70 -3.38 -2.87
CA THR A 200 22.48 -3.77 -4.06
C THR A 200 23.54 -4.81 -3.78
N GLU A 201 24.15 -4.80 -2.58
CA GLU A 201 25.09 -5.83 -2.13
C GLU A 201 24.46 -7.24 -2.08
N ASN A 202 23.15 -7.35 -1.83
CA ASN A 202 22.47 -8.62 -1.57
C ASN A 202 21.49 -9.06 -2.68
N LEU A 203 21.25 -8.25 -3.72
CA LEU A 203 20.26 -8.57 -4.75
C LEU A 203 20.50 -9.93 -5.42
N GLY A 204 21.71 -10.16 -5.94
CA GLY A 204 22.06 -11.41 -6.62
C GLY A 204 22.06 -12.65 -5.73
N LYS A 205 22.10 -12.48 -4.40
CA LYS A 205 22.01 -13.60 -3.46
C LYS A 205 20.59 -14.19 -3.41
N TYR A 206 19.57 -13.35 -3.54
CA TYR A 206 18.18 -13.73 -3.30
C TYR A 206 17.29 -13.67 -4.54
N LEU A 207 17.67 -12.88 -5.54
CA LEU A 207 16.93 -12.68 -6.79
C LEU A 207 17.59 -13.31 -8.03
N ASP A 208 18.54 -14.22 -7.82
CA ASP A 208 19.09 -15.10 -8.87
C ASP A 208 18.09 -16.20 -9.29
N ARG A 209 17.00 -16.38 -8.52
CA ARG A 209 15.99 -17.43 -8.69
C ARG A 209 14.57 -16.90 -8.52
N LYS A 210 13.60 -17.71 -8.93
CA LYS A 210 12.19 -17.33 -8.88
C LYS A 210 11.66 -17.31 -7.45
N THR A 211 10.98 -16.22 -7.11
CA THR A 211 10.07 -16.11 -5.94
C THR A 211 8.75 -15.45 -6.37
N LEU A 212 7.75 -15.38 -5.50
CA LEU A 212 6.40 -14.94 -5.86
C LEU A 212 6.35 -13.43 -6.13
N MET A 213 7.02 -12.65 -5.29
CA MET A 213 7.00 -11.19 -5.32
C MET A 213 8.45 -10.71 -5.12
N PRO A 214 9.28 -10.71 -6.18
CA PRO A 214 10.74 -10.54 -6.08
C PRO A 214 11.21 -9.42 -5.16
N ASP A 215 10.82 -8.18 -5.44
CA ASP A 215 11.17 -7.01 -4.64
C ASP A 215 10.66 -7.11 -3.19
N GLN A 216 9.39 -7.48 -3.00
CA GLN A 216 8.78 -7.54 -1.68
C GLN A 216 9.38 -8.68 -0.82
N ASP A 217 9.62 -9.84 -1.42
CA ASP A 217 10.26 -10.99 -0.78
C ASP A 217 11.69 -10.63 -0.36
N PHE A 218 12.46 -10.01 -1.26
CA PHE A 218 13.81 -9.53 -0.97
C PHE A 218 13.82 -8.53 0.19
N LEU A 219 12.99 -7.50 0.14
CA LEU A 219 12.94 -6.47 1.18
C LEU A 219 12.56 -7.06 2.55
N ASN A 220 11.61 -8.00 2.58
CA ASN A 220 11.24 -8.70 3.81
C ASN A 220 12.36 -9.56 4.39
N LEU A 221 13.23 -10.14 3.54
CA LEU A 221 14.41 -10.87 3.99
C LEU A 221 15.47 -9.95 4.58
N ILE A 222 15.87 -8.91 3.84
CA ILE A 222 16.95 -8.01 4.25
C ILE A 222 16.57 -7.21 5.50
N HIS A 223 15.29 -6.81 5.61
CA HIS A 223 14.79 -6.01 6.73
C HIS A 223 14.10 -6.82 7.81
N LEU A 224 14.35 -8.14 7.90
CA LEU A 224 13.71 -8.98 8.91
C LEU A 224 13.85 -8.40 10.32
N ASN A 225 15.04 -7.90 10.67
CA ASN A 225 15.36 -7.31 11.97
C ASN A 225 15.69 -5.80 11.91
N ASP A 226 15.44 -5.16 10.76
CA ASP A 226 15.80 -3.76 10.51
C ASP A 226 14.62 -3.02 9.89
N LYS A 227 13.53 -2.97 10.64
CA LYS A 227 12.30 -2.32 10.22
C LYS A 227 11.52 -1.81 11.43
N THR A 228 10.78 -0.73 11.21
CA THR A 228 9.80 -0.20 12.13
C THR A 228 8.42 -0.36 11.52
N GLU A 229 7.51 -0.99 12.25
CA GLU A 229 6.12 -1.12 11.84
C GLU A 229 5.40 0.20 12.09
N ILE A 230 4.94 0.86 11.02
CA ILE A 230 4.14 2.08 11.10
C ILE A 230 2.65 1.72 10.99
N SER A 231 1.75 2.66 11.33
CA SER A 231 0.30 2.43 11.32
C SER A 231 -0.23 2.03 9.93
N SER A 232 -1.27 1.18 9.90
CA SER A 232 -1.88 0.72 8.65
C SER A 232 -2.54 1.85 7.87
N VAL A 233 -2.77 3.02 8.48
CA VAL A 233 -3.31 4.19 7.80
C VAL A 233 -2.42 4.66 6.64
N TYR A 234 -1.12 4.36 6.67
CA TYR A 234 -0.16 4.75 5.65
C TYR A 234 -0.05 3.75 4.49
N ASN A 235 -0.75 2.62 4.54
CA ASN A 235 -0.81 1.67 3.44
C ASN A 235 -2.09 0.84 3.56
N TYR A 236 -3.24 1.50 3.41
CA TYR A 236 -4.53 0.90 3.73
C TYR A 236 -5.08 0.10 2.53
N PRO A 237 -5.25 -1.23 2.65
CA PRO A 237 -5.60 -2.08 1.53
C PRO A 237 -7.06 -1.85 1.10
N MET A 238 -7.27 -1.31 -0.10
CA MET A 238 -8.62 -1.00 -0.60
C MET A 238 -9.53 -2.21 -0.77
N ARG A 239 -8.94 -3.38 -1.08
CA ARG A 239 -9.67 -4.65 -1.05
C ARG A 239 -10.30 -4.90 0.31
N TYR A 240 -9.57 -4.62 1.40
CA TYR A 240 -10.10 -4.77 2.75
C TYR A 240 -11.26 -3.81 2.93
N LEU A 241 -11.07 -2.52 2.68
CA LEU A 241 -12.09 -1.50 2.90
C LEU A 241 -13.41 -1.82 2.16
N ILE A 242 -13.32 -2.11 0.86
CA ILE A 242 -14.48 -2.39 0.00
C ILE A 242 -15.18 -3.68 0.44
N SER A 243 -14.44 -4.77 0.65
CA SER A 243 -15.04 -6.05 1.02
C SER A 243 -15.58 -6.02 2.46
N GLN A 244 -14.90 -5.33 3.38
CA GLN A 244 -15.32 -5.20 4.77
C GLN A 244 -16.67 -4.51 4.88
N ARG A 245 -16.92 -3.46 4.07
CA ARG A 245 -18.22 -2.77 4.00
C ARG A 245 -19.35 -3.75 3.71
N PHE A 246 -19.16 -4.60 2.71
CA PHE A 246 -20.12 -5.65 2.37
C PHE A 246 -20.34 -6.64 3.53
N TYR A 247 -19.27 -7.15 4.15
CA TYR A 247 -19.41 -8.11 5.25
C TYR A 247 -20.08 -7.51 6.48
N LEU A 248 -19.74 -6.27 6.85
CA LEU A 248 -20.38 -5.61 7.99
C LEU A 248 -21.88 -5.43 7.74
N ASN A 249 -22.26 -4.87 6.59
CA ASN A 249 -23.68 -4.70 6.27
C ASN A 249 -24.44 -6.03 6.21
N TYR A 250 -23.86 -7.04 5.55
CA TYR A 250 -24.49 -8.34 5.42
C TYR A 250 -24.77 -9.00 6.79
N TYR A 251 -23.87 -8.83 7.77
CA TYR A 251 -24.04 -9.35 9.12
C TYR A 251 -24.73 -8.36 10.09
N GLY A 252 -25.19 -7.20 9.61
CA GLY A 252 -25.84 -6.15 10.41
C GLY A 252 -24.92 -5.45 11.41
N TRP A 253 -23.60 -5.58 11.23
CA TRP A 253 -22.57 -4.99 12.08
C TRP A 253 -22.41 -3.49 11.90
N ASP A 254 -22.76 -2.98 10.73
CA ASP A 254 -22.80 -1.55 10.43
C ASP A 254 -23.72 -0.77 11.37
N LYS A 255 -24.62 -1.47 12.08
CA LYS A 255 -25.59 -0.92 13.02
C LYS A 255 -25.20 -1.08 14.49
N VAL A 256 -24.02 -1.63 14.77
CA VAL A 256 -23.56 -1.95 16.13
C VAL A 256 -22.21 -1.27 16.37
N GLU A 257 -22.08 -0.56 17.48
CA GLU A 257 -20.78 -0.03 17.89
C GLU A 257 -19.93 -1.13 18.53
N PRO A 258 -18.75 -1.45 17.98
CA PRO A 258 -17.84 -2.40 18.61
C PRO A 258 -17.27 -1.79 19.90
N PRO A 259 -17.01 -2.60 20.94
CA PRO A 259 -16.28 -2.13 22.10
C PRO A 259 -14.91 -1.55 21.72
N ALA A 260 -14.55 -0.40 22.29
CA ALA A 260 -13.33 0.33 21.95
C ALA A 260 -12.03 -0.48 22.19
N ASP A 261 -12.05 -1.46 23.11
CA ASP A 261 -10.93 -2.37 23.37
C ASP A 261 -10.75 -3.44 22.27
N LYS A 262 -11.74 -3.61 21.38
CA LYS A 262 -11.72 -4.61 20.29
C LYS A 262 -11.33 -4.04 18.95
N VAL A 263 -11.60 -2.75 18.73
CA VAL A 263 -11.40 -2.06 17.45
C VAL A 263 -10.92 -0.65 17.71
N LYS A 264 -9.70 -0.33 17.26
CA LYS A 264 -9.22 1.05 17.19
C LYS A 264 -9.66 1.65 15.86
N LYS A 265 -10.58 2.62 15.90
CA LYS A 265 -10.98 3.37 14.71
C LYS A 265 -9.85 4.29 14.25
N VAL A 266 -9.66 4.37 12.93
CA VAL A 266 -8.63 5.21 12.30
C VAL A 266 -9.19 5.87 11.06
N ARG A 267 -8.45 6.80 10.46
CA ARG A 267 -8.71 7.28 9.10
C ARG A 267 -7.48 6.95 8.24
N PRO A 268 -7.64 6.24 7.12
CA PRO A 268 -6.56 6.03 6.18
C PRO A 268 -6.02 7.36 5.67
N LYS A 269 -4.70 7.45 5.52
CA LYS A 269 -3.99 8.58 4.90
C LYS A 269 -3.49 8.22 3.50
N ILE A 270 -3.20 6.95 3.28
CA ILE A 270 -2.81 6.39 1.98
C ILE A 270 -3.67 5.15 1.72
N LEU A 271 -4.42 5.17 0.62
CA LEU A 271 -5.23 4.06 0.13
C LEU A 271 -4.45 3.30 -0.94
N HIS A 272 -4.32 1.98 -0.82
CA HIS A 272 -3.55 1.16 -1.74
C HIS A 272 -4.42 0.14 -2.48
N PHE A 273 -4.45 0.25 -3.81
CA PHE A 273 -5.21 -0.60 -4.72
C PHE A 273 -4.41 -1.83 -5.19
N LEU A 274 -4.01 -2.66 -4.22
CA LEU A 274 -3.16 -3.85 -4.36
C LEU A 274 -3.60 -4.90 -5.41
N GLU A 275 -4.86 -4.86 -5.86
CA GLU A 275 -5.43 -5.89 -6.72
C GLU A 275 -5.27 -5.59 -8.21
N LYS A 276 -5.82 -6.45 -9.08
CA LYS A 276 -5.80 -6.22 -10.53
C LYS A 276 -6.49 -4.92 -10.94
N ARG A 277 -7.59 -4.58 -10.25
CA ARG A 277 -8.36 -3.35 -10.46
C ARG A 277 -7.79 -2.27 -9.57
N LYS A 278 -7.45 -1.14 -10.18
CA LYS A 278 -6.76 0.00 -9.60
C LYS A 278 -7.75 1.13 -9.38
N GLN A 279 -7.28 2.26 -8.88
CA GLN A 279 -8.12 3.43 -8.62
C GLN A 279 -8.79 3.99 -9.89
N TRP A 280 -8.21 3.77 -11.07
CA TRP A 280 -8.75 4.22 -12.36
C TRP A 280 -9.73 3.25 -13.02
N ASP A 281 -9.86 2.02 -12.51
CA ASP A 281 -10.82 1.02 -13.00
C ASP A 281 -11.43 0.19 -11.86
N SER A 282 -11.61 0.85 -10.71
CA SER A 282 -12.12 0.24 -9.48
C SER A 282 -13.53 -0.32 -9.68
N LEU A 283 -13.81 -1.43 -9.00
CA LEU A 283 -15.13 -2.06 -9.00
C LEU A 283 -16.12 -1.39 -8.05
N ALA A 284 -15.61 -0.55 -7.15
CA ALA A 284 -16.36 0.43 -6.38
C ALA A 284 -16.25 1.77 -7.15
N PRO A 285 -17.27 2.12 -7.97
CA PRO A 285 -17.18 3.23 -8.93
C PRO A 285 -16.88 4.59 -8.29
N GLU A 286 -17.30 4.78 -7.04
CA GLU A 286 -17.05 6.02 -6.29
C GLU A 286 -15.56 6.36 -6.20
N TRP A 287 -14.67 5.36 -6.14
CA TRP A 287 -13.22 5.58 -6.11
C TRP A 287 -12.66 5.93 -7.50
N THR A 288 -13.28 5.41 -8.56
CA THR A 288 -12.97 5.82 -9.94
C THR A 288 -13.39 7.27 -10.17
N ASP A 289 -14.53 7.70 -9.61
CA ASP A 289 -14.95 9.10 -9.66
C ASP A 289 -14.00 10.02 -8.90
N LEU A 290 -13.58 9.63 -7.69
CA LEU A 290 -12.59 10.40 -6.92
C LEU A 290 -11.25 10.49 -7.65
N TYR A 291 -10.79 9.39 -8.24
CA TYR A 291 -9.60 9.38 -9.09
C TYR A 291 -9.75 10.35 -10.28
N ASN A 292 -10.88 10.29 -10.98
CA ASN A 292 -11.14 11.15 -12.14
C ASN A 292 -11.27 12.63 -11.74
N TYR A 293 -11.83 12.93 -10.56
CA TYR A 293 -11.90 14.27 -10.02
C TYR A 293 -10.52 14.92 -9.87
N PHE A 294 -9.53 14.18 -9.33
CA PHE A 294 -8.16 14.69 -9.26
C PHE A 294 -7.48 14.69 -10.62
N LYS A 295 -7.65 13.63 -11.43
CA LYS A 295 -7.06 13.54 -12.77
C LYS A 295 -7.43 14.73 -13.65
N GLN A 296 -8.70 15.14 -13.62
CA GLN A 296 -9.25 16.21 -14.47
C GLN A 296 -8.86 17.62 -14.02
N GLN A 297 -8.46 17.81 -12.76
CA GLN A 297 -8.07 19.12 -12.26
C GLN A 297 -6.64 19.49 -12.67
N SER A 298 -6.44 20.77 -12.96
CA SER A 298 -5.11 21.36 -13.05
C SER A 298 -4.49 21.53 -11.66
N ILE A 299 -3.17 21.66 -11.58
CA ILE A 299 -2.51 21.94 -10.30
C ILE A 299 -2.96 23.28 -9.72
N THR A 300 -3.19 24.29 -10.56
CA THR A 300 -3.74 25.59 -10.14
C THR A 300 -5.07 25.43 -9.41
N GLN A 301 -6.02 24.67 -9.97
CA GLN A 301 -7.31 24.39 -9.32
C GLN A 301 -7.14 23.64 -7.99
N ILE A 302 -6.15 22.75 -7.92
CA ILE A 302 -5.87 22.01 -6.69
C ILE A 302 -5.31 22.93 -5.59
N VAL A 303 -4.43 23.87 -5.94
CA VAL A 303 -3.78 24.77 -4.95
C VAL A 303 -4.66 25.95 -4.55
N GLU A 304 -5.63 26.34 -5.37
CA GLU A 304 -6.62 27.37 -5.05
C GLU A 304 -7.52 26.97 -3.86
N ASN A 305 -7.73 25.66 -3.66
CA ASN A 305 -8.49 25.14 -2.53
C ASN A 305 -7.59 24.88 -1.32
N SER A 306 -8.10 25.20 -0.12
CA SER A 306 -7.44 24.84 1.13
C SER A 306 -7.37 23.31 1.28
N THR A 307 -6.35 22.81 1.97
CA THR A 307 -6.20 21.36 2.23
C THR A 307 -7.40 20.78 2.99
N THR A 308 -8.02 21.58 3.87
CA THR A 308 -9.22 21.20 4.64
C THR A 308 -10.41 20.84 3.75
N ILE A 309 -10.59 21.49 2.58
CA ILE A 309 -11.65 21.14 1.64
C ILE A 309 -11.53 19.69 1.18
N TYR A 310 -10.30 19.22 0.96
CA TYR A 310 -10.06 17.83 0.55
C TYR A 310 -10.23 16.86 1.72
N THR A 311 -9.79 17.22 2.94
CA THR A 311 -10.04 16.41 4.14
C THR A 311 -11.55 16.25 4.41
N ASP A 312 -12.33 17.32 4.22
CA ASP A 312 -13.79 17.31 4.35
C ASP A 312 -14.44 16.49 3.23
N LEU A 313 -13.94 16.60 1.99
CA LEU A 313 -14.39 15.78 0.87
C LEU A 313 -14.23 14.29 1.19
N LEU A 314 -13.07 13.87 1.69
CA LEU A 314 -12.81 12.47 2.03
C LEU A 314 -13.66 12.00 3.21
N SER A 315 -13.87 12.85 4.21
CA SER A 315 -14.80 12.58 5.31
C SER A 315 -16.23 12.34 4.80
N LYS A 316 -16.71 13.20 3.88
CA LYS A 316 -18.01 13.03 3.22
C LYS A 316 -18.05 11.75 2.39
N TYR A 317 -16.97 11.39 1.68
CA TYR A 317 -16.90 10.14 0.92
C TYR A 317 -17.08 8.91 1.81
N TYR A 318 -16.37 8.85 2.94
CA TYR A 318 -16.50 7.73 3.86
C TYR A 318 -17.90 7.63 4.46
N GLN A 319 -18.51 8.76 4.82
CA GLN A 319 -19.87 8.78 5.36
C GLN A 319 -20.92 8.43 4.29
N TYR A 320 -20.85 9.09 3.13
CA TYR A 320 -21.82 8.97 2.05
C TYR A 320 -21.89 7.54 1.54
N TYR A 321 -20.74 6.93 1.27
CA TYR A 321 -20.62 5.57 0.78
C TYR A 321 -20.47 4.52 1.90
N GLU A 322 -20.82 4.84 3.14
CA GLU A 322 -20.97 3.88 4.26
C GLU A 322 -19.69 3.08 4.62
N TYR A 323 -18.53 3.74 4.53
CA TYR A 323 -17.23 3.15 4.88
C TYR A 323 -16.80 3.37 6.33
N GLU A 324 -17.39 4.32 7.07
CA GLU A 324 -17.00 4.63 8.46
C GLU A 324 -16.95 3.39 9.40
N PRO A 325 -17.87 2.41 9.30
CA PRO A 325 -17.78 1.20 10.11
C PRO A 325 -16.54 0.35 9.81
N CYS A 326 -15.90 0.50 8.66
CA CYS A 326 -14.76 -0.29 8.20
C CYS A 326 -13.39 0.33 8.52
N LEU A 327 -13.35 1.57 9.03
CA LEU A 327 -12.09 2.30 9.22
C LEU A 327 -11.44 1.90 10.56
N GLU A 328 -10.58 0.89 10.54
CA GLU A 328 -9.92 0.35 11.74
C GLU A 328 -8.42 0.09 11.54
N GLU A 329 -7.64 0.20 12.61
CA GLU A 329 -6.20 -0.11 12.60
C GLU A 329 -5.97 -1.61 12.36
N LEU A 330 -5.17 -1.96 11.35
CA LEU A 330 -5.00 -3.34 10.91
C LEU A 330 -3.76 -4.02 11.52
N ASN A 331 -2.72 -3.26 11.86
CA ASN A 331 -1.40 -3.80 12.23
C ASN A 331 -1.34 -4.34 13.66
N ASN A 332 -2.28 -3.92 14.53
CA ASN A 332 -2.32 -4.30 15.95
C ASN A 332 -3.63 -4.99 16.34
N THR A 333 -4.28 -5.66 15.39
CA THR A 333 -5.54 -6.35 15.69
C THR A 333 -5.28 -7.62 16.50
N PRO A 334 -6.13 -7.96 17.49
CA PRO A 334 -6.09 -9.28 18.16
C PRO A 334 -6.16 -10.46 17.17
N ALA A 335 -6.69 -10.22 15.96
CA ALA A 335 -6.79 -11.22 14.90
C ALA A 335 -5.41 -11.71 14.41
N LEU A 336 -4.38 -10.86 14.39
CA LEU A 336 -3.02 -11.25 14.02
C LEU A 336 -2.38 -12.21 15.05
N GLN A 337 -2.89 -12.22 16.29
CA GLN A 337 -2.38 -13.06 17.38
C GLN A 337 -3.14 -14.40 17.52
N LEU A 338 -4.19 -14.63 16.73
CA LEU A 338 -5.01 -15.83 16.85
C LEU A 338 -4.38 -17.04 16.17
N THR A 339 -4.25 -18.14 16.90
CA THR A 339 -4.04 -19.45 16.27
C THR A 339 -5.28 -19.90 15.50
N ARG A 340 -5.09 -20.80 14.51
CA ARG A 340 -6.22 -21.44 13.84
C ARG A 340 -7.15 -22.16 14.80
N LYS A 341 -6.64 -22.79 15.86
CA LYS A 341 -7.43 -23.53 16.87
C LYS A 341 -8.31 -22.57 17.68
N SER A 342 -7.74 -21.48 18.20
CA SER A 342 -8.50 -20.46 18.93
C SER A 342 -9.51 -19.76 18.04
N PHE A 343 -9.16 -19.46 16.79
CA PHE A 343 -10.10 -18.97 15.79
C PHE A 343 -11.28 -19.94 15.57
N ARG A 344 -11.04 -21.25 15.44
CA ARG A 344 -12.14 -22.24 15.35
C ARG A 344 -13.02 -22.25 16.59
N LYS A 345 -12.42 -22.08 17.78
CA LYS A 345 -13.14 -22.07 19.05
C LYS A 345 -14.07 -20.86 19.13
N LEU A 346 -13.57 -19.68 18.79
CA LEU A 346 -14.36 -18.43 18.74
C LEU A 346 -15.63 -18.59 17.88
N TRP A 347 -15.51 -19.20 16.70
CA TRP A 347 -16.65 -19.47 15.81
C TRP A 347 -17.60 -20.58 16.29
N LYS A 348 -17.15 -21.48 17.18
CA LYS A 348 -17.99 -22.53 17.76
C LYS A 348 -18.79 -22.05 18.96
N GLU A 349 -18.35 -21.01 19.65
CA GLU A 349 -18.96 -20.50 20.89
C GLU A 349 -20.34 -19.84 20.68
N LYS A 350 -20.99 -20.00 19.51
CA LYS A 350 -22.27 -19.33 19.14
C LYS A 350 -22.28 -17.85 19.49
N ARG A 351 -21.14 -17.18 19.29
CA ARG A 351 -21.06 -15.74 19.41
C ARG A 351 -21.82 -15.10 18.27
N GLU A 352 -22.55 -14.06 18.60
CA GLU A 352 -23.11 -13.20 17.58
C GLU A 352 -21.95 -12.57 16.79
N PRO A 353 -22.11 -12.35 15.47
CA PRO A 353 -21.04 -11.81 14.66
C PRO A 353 -20.36 -10.62 15.31
N TRP A 354 -21.11 -9.64 15.84
CA TRP A 354 -20.62 -8.40 16.49
C TRP A 354 -19.74 -8.58 17.73
N GLN A 355 -19.59 -9.81 18.23
CA GLN A 355 -18.73 -10.16 19.36
C GLN A 355 -17.35 -10.72 18.93
N ILE A 356 -17.09 -10.82 17.62
CA ILE A 356 -15.85 -11.36 17.02
C ILE A 356 -15.11 -10.20 16.34
N ASN A 357 -13.77 -10.09 16.36
CA ASN A 357 -13.11 -8.99 15.64
C ASN A 357 -13.54 -8.88 14.15
N GLN A 358 -13.71 -7.65 13.63
CA GLN A 358 -14.32 -7.40 12.31
C GLN A 358 -13.53 -7.99 11.14
N ILE A 359 -12.20 -8.03 11.19
CA ILE A 359 -11.40 -8.63 10.11
C ILE A 359 -11.67 -10.13 9.95
N LEU A 360 -12.13 -10.79 11.01
CA LEU A 360 -12.37 -12.23 11.06
C LEU A 360 -13.68 -12.64 10.39
N ILE A 361 -14.62 -11.72 10.20
CA ILE A 361 -15.86 -11.97 9.45
C ILE A 361 -15.65 -11.81 7.95
N ASN A 362 -14.53 -11.21 7.52
CA ASN A 362 -14.18 -11.00 6.13
C ASN A 362 -13.55 -12.25 5.50
N TYR A 363 -14.33 -12.90 4.63
CA TYR A 363 -13.91 -14.16 4.01
C TYR A 363 -12.78 -14.03 2.98
N SER A 364 -12.47 -12.81 2.52
CA SER A 364 -11.29 -12.58 1.68
C SER A 364 -9.99 -12.85 2.46
N TYR A 365 -10.02 -12.68 3.79
CA TYR A 365 -8.85 -12.80 4.65
C TYR A 365 -8.92 -14.00 5.60
N ALA A 366 -10.07 -14.26 6.24
CA ALA A 366 -10.27 -15.35 7.20
C ALA A 366 -11.31 -16.39 6.73
N LYS A 367 -10.86 -17.61 6.39
CA LYS A 367 -11.76 -18.69 5.97
C LYS A 367 -12.29 -19.48 7.17
N ILE A 368 -13.57 -19.29 7.51
CA ILE A 368 -14.25 -19.98 8.62
C ILE A 368 -14.22 -21.51 8.45
N PRO A 369 -13.92 -22.28 9.52
CA PRO A 369 -14.05 -23.73 9.50
C PRO A 369 -15.53 -24.14 9.43
N LEU A 370 -15.90 -24.78 8.32
CA LEU A 370 -17.21 -25.36 8.08
C LEU A 370 -17.53 -26.40 9.16
N PHE A 371 -18.55 -26.17 9.99
CA PHE A 371 -19.31 -27.33 10.46
C PHE A 371 -20.80 -27.16 10.70
N PHE A 372 -21.42 -26.00 10.96
CA PHE A 372 -22.89 -26.02 11.15
C PHE A 372 -23.77 -24.89 10.62
N GLU A 373 -23.25 -23.76 10.13
CA GLU A 373 -24.10 -22.83 9.38
C GLU A 373 -23.37 -22.28 8.17
N LYS A 374 -24.13 -22.10 7.07
CA LYS A 374 -23.75 -21.37 5.85
C LYS A 374 -22.89 -22.09 4.79
N TYR A 375 -23.17 -23.37 4.53
CA TYR A 375 -22.78 -24.00 3.25
C TYR A 375 -23.40 -23.27 2.02
N ARG A 376 -24.57 -22.64 2.18
CA ARG A 376 -25.22 -21.77 1.18
C ARG A 376 -24.48 -20.45 0.94
N PHE A 377 -23.97 -19.82 2.00
CA PHE A 377 -23.27 -18.53 1.94
C PHE A 377 -21.94 -18.62 1.18
N LYS A 378 -21.18 -19.70 1.41
CA LYS A 378 -19.90 -19.96 0.74
C LYS A 378 -20.06 -20.13 -0.77
N LYS A 379 -21.08 -20.87 -1.24
CA LYS A 379 -21.35 -21.03 -2.68
C LYS A 379 -21.91 -19.76 -3.33
N ALA A 380 -22.64 -18.94 -2.58
CA ALA A 380 -23.25 -17.72 -3.09
C ALA A 380 -22.26 -16.54 -3.16
N ILE A 381 -21.45 -16.28 -2.15
CA ILE A 381 -20.55 -15.10 -2.11
C ILE A 381 -19.25 -15.33 -2.87
N ILE A 382 -18.60 -16.48 -2.66
CA ILE A 382 -17.25 -16.73 -3.21
C ILE A 382 -17.27 -16.96 -4.73
N LYS A 383 -18.40 -17.37 -5.31
CA LYS A 383 -18.53 -17.56 -6.76
C LYS A 383 -19.00 -16.32 -7.52
N THR A 384 -19.57 -15.31 -6.87
CA THR A 384 -20.28 -14.22 -7.57
C THR A 384 -19.75 -12.82 -7.28
N HIS A 385 -18.59 -12.67 -6.62
CA HIS A 385 -18.01 -11.34 -6.34
C HIS A 385 -19.03 -10.37 -5.71
N LYS A 386 -19.80 -10.85 -4.72
CA LYS A 386 -20.94 -10.08 -4.18
C LYS A 386 -20.54 -8.78 -3.50
N ASP A 387 -19.33 -8.70 -2.96
CA ASP A 387 -18.75 -7.47 -2.45
C ASP A 387 -18.62 -6.40 -3.55
N GLU A 388 -18.18 -6.81 -4.74
CA GLU A 388 -18.12 -5.93 -5.92
C GLU A 388 -19.53 -5.54 -6.41
N SER A 389 -20.47 -6.49 -6.47
CA SER A 389 -21.87 -6.18 -6.81
C SER A 389 -22.52 -5.23 -5.81
N TYR A 390 -22.25 -5.42 -4.53
CA TYR A 390 -22.78 -4.58 -3.45
C TYR A 390 -22.22 -3.15 -3.51
N ALA A 391 -20.94 -2.99 -3.85
CA ALA A 391 -20.37 -1.67 -4.07
C ALA A 391 -21.10 -0.91 -5.19
N LYS A 392 -21.42 -1.60 -6.29
CA LYS A 392 -22.22 -1.03 -7.39
C LYS A 392 -23.64 -0.70 -6.96
N GLU A 393 -24.30 -1.58 -6.20
CA GLU A 393 -25.66 -1.34 -5.68
C GLU A 393 -25.72 -0.10 -4.79
N ILE A 394 -24.77 0.08 -3.87
CA ILE A 394 -24.67 1.31 -3.06
C ILE A 394 -24.52 2.52 -3.98
N TYR A 395 -23.61 2.44 -4.96
CA TYR A 395 -23.35 3.54 -5.89
C TYR A 395 -24.58 3.88 -6.73
N GLU A 396 -25.31 2.89 -7.27
CA GLU A 396 -26.55 3.10 -8.03
C GLU A 396 -27.66 3.70 -7.17
N LYS A 397 -27.78 3.26 -5.91
CA LYS A 397 -28.79 3.76 -4.97
C LYS A 397 -28.53 5.20 -4.54
N LYS A 398 -27.26 5.55 -4.28
CA LYS A 398 -26.88 6.87 -3.77
C LYS A 398 -26.52 7.86 -4.88
N GLY A 399 -26.12 7.38 -6.05
CA GLY A 399 -25.61 8.21 -7.13
C GLY A 399 -24.19 8.73 -6.89
N LYS A 400 -23.76 9.57 -7.83
CA LYS A 400 -22.43 10.19 -7.87
C LYS A 400 -22.37 11.38 -6.91
N LEU A 401 -21.34 11.41 -6.05
CA LEU A 401 -21.10 12.54 -5.14
C LEU A 401 -20.37 13.72 -5.82
N LEU A 402 -19.51 13.44 -6.81
CA LEU A 402 -18.64 14.41 -7.51
C LEU A 402 -19.05 14.68 -8.96
#